data_AF-A0A5S9M8U7-F1
#
_entry.id   AF-A0A5S9M8U7-F1
#
_cell.length_a   1.000
_cell.length_b   1.000
_cell.length_c   1.000
_cell.angle_alpha   90.00
_cell.angle_beta   90.00
_cell.angle_gamma   90.00
#
_symmetry.space_group_name_H-M   'P 1'
#
loop_
_entity.id
_entity.type
_entity.pdbx_description
1 polymer ?
#
loop_
_entity_poly.entity_id
_entity_poly.type
_entity_poly.pdbx_seq_one_letter_code
_entity_poly.pdbx_strand_id
1 'polypeptide(L)'
;MRTFQEPVRQGKIKGWVNIMYGCDKFCTYCIVPYTRGKERSRRPDEIIQEVRRLAAEGYKEITLLGQNVNAYGKDFEDMEYGLGHLMDELRKIDIPRIRFTTSHPRDFDDHLIEVLAKGGNLLDHIHLPVQSGSSSVLKLMARKYDRERYLDLVRKIKEAMPNASLTTDIIVGFPNETDEQFEETLSLYREVEFDAAYTFIYSPREGTPAAKMKDNVPMRVKKNVCSA
;
A
#
# COMPACT_ATOMS: atom_id res chain seq x y z
N MET A 1 24.05 -8.51 -10.62
CA MET A 1 23.19 -7.40 -10.15
C MET A 1 22.12 -7.20 -11.22
N ARG A 2 20.84 -7.42 -10.92
CA ARG A 2 19.77 -7.02 -11.87
C ARG A 2 19.66 -5.51 -11.77
N THR A 3 20.02 -4.80 -12.84
CA THR A 3 19.83 -3.35 -12.95
C THR A 3 18.34 -3.03 -12.87
N PHE A 4 18.01 -1.95 -12.17
CA PHE A 4 16.66 -1.41 -12.12
C PHE A 4 16.26 -0.97 -13.53
N GLN A 5 15.31 -1.66 -14.14
CA GLN A 5 14.84 -1.32 -15.48
C GLN A 5 13.84 -0.16 -15.38
N GLU A 6 14.11 0.92 -16.10
CA GLU A 6 13.20 2.06 -16.20
C GLU A 6 11.90 1.63 -16.92
N PRO A 7 10.72 2.08 -16.44
CA PRO A 7 9.45 1.77 -17.10
C PRO A 7 9.34 2.50 -18.44
N VAL A 8 8.72 1.86 -19.43
CA VAL A 8 8.39 2.49 -20.72
C VAL A 8 7.29 3.53 -20.48
N ARG A 9 7.52 4.78 -20.88
CA ARG A 9 6.59 5.91 -20.67
C ARG A 9 5.97 6.33 -22.02
N GLN A 10 4.64 6.41 -22.08
CA GLN A 10 3.92 6.98 -23.21
C GLN A 10 3.36 8.35 -22.84
N GLY A 11 3.79 9.41 -23.54
CA GLY A 11 3.42 10.79 -23.26
C GLY A 11 4.30 11.46 -22.18
N LYS A 12 4.01 12.73 -21.89
CA LYS A 12 4.77 13.58 -20.95
C LYS A 12 3.94 14.11 -19.77
N ILE A 13 2.77 13.53 -19.50
CA ILE A 13 1.91 14.00 -18.40
C ILE A 13 2.22 13.22 -17.13
N LYS A 14 2.23 11.89 -17.22
CA LYS A 14 2.44 10.97 -16.09
C LYS A 14 3.69 10.14 -16.30
N GLY A 15 4.54 10.09 -15.28
CA GLY A 15 5.74 9.27 -15.22
C GLY A 15 5.66 8.27 -14.07
N TRP A 16 6.35 7.16 -14.23
CA TRP A 16 6.49 6.15 -13.18
C TRP A 16 7.97 5.99 -12.83
N VAL A 17 8.25 5.81 -11.54
CA VAL A 17 9.59 5.56 -11.03
C VAL A 17 9.52 4.38 -10.07
N ASN A 18 10.08 3.24 -10.46
CA ASN A 18 10.21 2.10 -9.56
C ASN A 18 11.20 2.46 -8.46
N ILE A 19 10.85 2.40 -7.18
CA ILE A 19 11.77 2.73 -6.08
C ILE A 19 12.26 1.49 -5.33
N MET A 20 11.53 0.37 -5.44
CA MET A 20 11.87 -0.87 -4.77
C MET A 20 11.20 -2.09 -5.42
N TYR A 21 11.70 -3.28 -5.10
CA TYR A 21 11.20 -4.56 -5.60
C TYR A 21 11.08 -5.56 -4.45
N GLY A 22 10.19 -6.53 -4.62
CA GLY A 22 9.98 -7.58 -3.64
C GLY A 22 9.12 -7.13 -2.47
N CYS A 23 8.74 -8.08 -1.63
CA CYS A 23 7.92 -7.85 -0.45
C CYS A 23 8.22 -8.95 0.57
N ASP A 24 8.55 -8.56 1.79
CA ASP A 24 8.83 -9.47 2.91
C ASP A 24 7.62 -9.55 3.84
N LYS A 25 6.46 -9.08 3.38
CA LYS A 25 5.18 -9.23 4.06
C LYS A 25 4.53 -10.52 3.58
N PHE A 26 4.83 -11.60 4.29
CA PHE A 26 4.28 -12.95 4.06
C PHE A 26 2.79 -13.06 4.46
N CYS A 27 1.95 -12.19 3.90
CA CYS A 27 0.49 -12.29 4.03
C CYS A 27 0.04 -13.64 3.44
N THR A 28 -0.86 -14.33 4.14
CA THR A 28 -1.18 -15.73 3.81
C THR A 28 -1.83 -15.91 2.43
N TYR A 29 -2.44 -14.87 1.86
CA TYR A 29 -3.04 -14.87 0.53
C TYR A 29 -2.11 -14.36 -0.59
N CYS A 30 -0.95 -13.78 -0.25
CA CYS A 30 -0.13 -13.04 -1.19
C CYS A 30 0.99 -13.90 -1.76
N ILE A 31 1.05 -14.03 -3.08
CA ILE A 31 2.09 -14.78 -3.79
C ILE A 31 3.38 -13.97 -4.04
N VAL A 32 3.33 -12.66 -3.82
CA VAL A 32 4.43 -11.73 -4.14
C VAL A 32 5.75 -12.10 -3.47
N PRO A 33 5.82 -12.42 -2.15
CA PRO A 33 7.08 -12.78 -1.51
C PRO A 33 7.78 -13.99 -2.15
N TYR A 34 6.99 -14.93 -2.68
CA TYR A 34 7.50 -16.15 -3.31
C TYR A 34 7.96 -15.95 -4.75
N THR A 35 7.38 -14.98 -5.47
CA THR A 35 7.60 -14.78 -6.92
C THR A 35 8.49 -13.58 -7.24
N ARG A 36 8.54 -12.58 -6.37
CA ARG A 36 9.31 -11.34 -6.57
C ARG A 36 10.55 -11.25 -5.69
N GLY A 37 10.70 -12.16 -4.72
CA GLY A 37 11.85 -12.22 -3.81
C GLY A 37 11.78 -11.17 -2.70
N LYS A 38 12.90 -11.06 -1.97
CA LYS A 38 13.06 -10.17 -0.81
C LYS A 38 12.95 -8.70 -1.18
N GLU A 39 12.54 -7.87 -0.21
CA GLU A 39 12.55 -6.41 -0.34
C GLU A 39 13.95 -5.92 -0.71
N ARG A 40 14.02 -5.06 -1.73
CA ARG A 40 15.23 -4.38 -2.19
C ARG A 40 14.90 -2.97 -2.62
N SER A 41 15.45 -1.99 -1.92
CA SER A 41 15.29 -0.57 -2.23
C SER A 41 16.37 -0.09 -3.19
N ARG A 42 15.99 0.79 -4.12
CA ARG A 42 16.94 1.58 -4.91
C ARG A 42 17.63 2.61 -4.02
N ARG A 43 18.81 3.07 -4.41
CA ARG A 43 19.47 4.15 -3.66
C ARG A 43 18.70 5.46 -3.85
N PRO A 44 18.58 6.29 -2.79
CA PRO A 44 17.84 7.55 -2.85
C PRO A 44 18.31 8.48 -3.97
N ASP A 45 19.63 8.63 -4.13
CA ASP A 45 20.22 9.54 -5.11
C ASP A 45 19.81 9.19 -6.55
N GLU A 46 19.74 7.91 -6.88
CA GLU A 46 19.31 7.44 -8.20
C GLU A 46 17.85 7.82 -8.48
N ILE A 47 16.98 7.64 -7.49
CA ILE A 47 15.55 7.99 -7.59
C ILE A 47 15.40 9.50 -7.73
N ILE A 48 16.05 10.28 -6.86
CA ILE A 48 15.97 11.74 -6.85
C ILE A 48 16.47 12.31 -8.19
N GLN A 49 17.59 11.80 -8.70
CA GLN A 49 18.10 12.21 -10.02
C GLN A 49 17.14 11.84 -11.15
N GLU A 50 16.54 10.65 -11.13
CA GLU A 50 15.54 10.26 -12.13
C GLU A 50 14.30 11.16 -12.09
N VAL A 51 13.79 11.46 -10.90
CA VAL A 51 12.66 12.39 -10.72
C VAL A 51 13.00 13.80 -11.23
N ARG A 52 14.20 14.31 -10.95
CA ARG A 52 14.67 15.61 -11.48
C ARG A 52 14.74 15.62 -13.00
N ARG A 53 15.23 14.54 -13.63
CA ARG A 53 15.25 14.42 -15.10
C ARG A 53 13.85 14.46 -15.68
N LEU A 54 12.92 13.69 -15.11
CA LEU A 54 11.52 13.68 -15.55
C LEU A 54 10.84 15.04 -15.38
N ALA A 55 11.10 15.74 -14.29
CA ALA A 55 10.62 17.11 -14.11
C ALA A 55 11.15 18.05 -15.22
N ALA A 56 12.45 17.98 -15.52
CA ALA A 56 13.08 18.77 -16.59
C ALA A 56 12.55 18.42 -18.00
N GLU A 57 12.15 17.17 -18.22
CA GLU A 57 11.51 16.72 -19.47
C GLU A 57 10.06 17.20 -19.63
N GLY A 58 9.49 17.81 -18.58
CA GLY A 58 8.16 18.41 -18.58
C GLY A 58 7.05 17.55 -17.99
N TYR A 59 7.39 16.43 -17.33
CA TYR A 59 6.39 15.60 -16.64
C TYR A 59 5.66 16.38 -15.56
N LYS A 60 4.36 16.12 -15.42
CA LYS A 60 3.49 16.85 -14.48
C LYS A 60 3.17 16.04 -13.22
N GLU A 61 3.19 14.72 -13.32
CA GLU A 61 2.90 13.80 -12.24
C GLU A 61 3.87 12.63 -12.26
N ILE A 62 4.43 12.28 -11.10
CA ILE A 62 5.23 11.07 -10.92
C ILE A 62 4.55 10.15 -9.90
N THR A 63 4.43 8.88 -10.26
CA THR A 63 3.99 7.82 -9.35
C THR A 63 5.18 6.93 -8.99
N LEU A 64 5.51 6.87 -7.69
CA LEU A 64 6.48 5.93 -7.16
C LEU A 64 5.87 4.53 -7.12
N LEU A 65 6.62 3.56 -7.63
CA LEU A 65 6.19 2.17 -7.77
C LEU A 65 7.04 1.21 -6.95
N GLY A 66 6.39 0.17 -6.45
CA GLY A 66 7.00 -0.92 -5.69
C GLY A 66 5.91 -1.88 -5.21
N GLN A 67 6.29 -3.06 -4.75
CA GLN A 67 5.31 -4.02 -4.19
C GLN A 67 4.86 -3.66 -2.77
N ASN A 68 5.62 -2.84 -2.04
CA ASN A 68 5.27 -2.31 -0.72
C ASN A 68 6.02 -0.98 -0.49
N VAL A 69 5.59 0.09 -1.16
CA VAL A 69 6.35 1.35 -1.29
C VAL A 69 6.75 1.96 0.04
N ASN A 70 5.92 1.88 1.07
CA ASN A 70 6.25 2.40 2.41
C ASN A 70 7.16 1.50 3.26
N ALA A 71 7.62 0.36 2.73
CA ALA A 71 8.77 -0.36 3.27
C ALA A 71 10.11 0.09 2.66
N TYR A 72 10.11 1.07 1.74
CA TYR A 72 11.33 1.60 1.15
C TYR A 72 12.35 2.00 2.21
N GLY A 73 13.58 1.51 2.04
CA GLY A 73 14.74 1.78 2.87
C GLY A 73 14.85 0.96 4.16
N LYS A 74 13.87 0.11 4.47
CA LYS A 74 13.94 -0.80 5.64
C LYS A 74 14.99 -1.91 5.47
N ASP A 75 15.46 -2.13 4.25
CA ASP A 75 16.52 -3.07 3.89
C ASP A 75 17.92 -2.44 3.86
N PHE A 76 18.05 -1.14 4.11
CA PHE A 76 19.36 -0.50 4.21
C PHE A 76 20.04 -0.88 5.53
N GLU A 77 21.29 -1.33 5.42
CA GLU A 77 22.15 -1.63 6.57
C GLU A 77 23.17 -0.50 6.83
N ASP A 78 23.41 0.36 5.84
CA ASP A 78 24.41 1.42 5.84
C ASP A 78 23.84 2.83 6.11
N MET A 79 22.51 2.96 6.19
CA MET A 79 21.85 4.25 6.45
C MET A 79 20.47 4.10 7.08
N GLU A 80 20.12 5.06 7.93
CA GLU A 80 18.75 5.24 8.41
C GLU A 80 18.00 6.16 7.45
N TYR A 81 17.39 5.59 6.42
CA TYR A 81 16.70 6.35 5.39
C TYR A 81 15.46 5.59 4.91
N GLY A 82 14.27 6.12 5.20
CA GLY A 82 12.97 5.54 4.84
C GLY A 82 12.18 6.34 3.80
N LEU A 83 10.95 5.90 3.50
CA LEU A 83 10.08 6.59 2.55
C LEU A 83 9.81 8.06 2.94
N GLY A 84 9.61 8.37 4.22
CA GLY A 84 9.42 9.76 4.68
C GLY A 84 10.56 10.69 4.26
N HIS A 85 11.82 10.23 4.41
CA HIS A 85 13.00 10.99 3.98
C HIS A 85 13.02 11.20 2.47
N LEU A 86 12.73 10.15 1.68
CA LEU A 86 12.64 10.25 0.23
C LEU A 86 11.58 11.27 -0.18
N MET A 87 10.39 11.18 0.41
CA MET A 87 9.27 12.06 0.07
C MET A 87 9.58 13.53 0.41
N ASP A 88 10.29 13.83 1.51
CA ASP A 88 10.64 15.22 1.85
C ASP A 88 11.71 15.79 0.91
N GLU A 89 12.63 14.96 0.39
CA GLU A 89 13.56 15.36 -0.66
C GLU A 89 12.85 15.59 -2.00
N LEU A 90 11.96 14.67 -2.40
CA LEU A 90 11.19 14.79 -3.63
C LEU A 90 10.23 15.99 -3.61
N ARG A 91 9.73 16.38 -2.42
CA ARG A 91 8.90 17.57 -2.23
C ARG A 91 9.58 18.87 -2.66
N LYS A 92 10.92 18.91 -2.62
CA LYS A 92 11.73 20.09 -2.99
C LYS A 92 11.94 20.22 -4.50
N ILE A 93 11.54 19.22 -5.29
CA ILE A 93 11.68 19.23 -6.75
C ILE A 93 10.50 19.98 -7.36
N ASP A 94 10.79 20.88 -8.31
CA ASP A 94 9.78 21.63 -9.06
C ASP A 94 9.04 20.72 -10.07
N ILE A 95 8.18 19.85 -9.52
CA ILE A 95 7.20 19.06 -10.26
C ILE A 95 5.84 19.20 -9.57
N PRO A 96 4.73 19.36 -10.31
CA PRO A 96 3.43 19.62 -9.70
C PRO A 96 2.90 18.51 -8.78
N ARG A 97 3.18 17.24 -9.09
CA ARG A 97 2.53 16.10 -8.44
C ARG A 97 3.45 14.91 -8.25
N ILE A 98 3.51 14.39 -7.02
CA ILE A 98 4.18 13.16 -6.64
C ILE A 98 3.22 12.34 -5.79
N ARG A 99 3.07 11.07 -6.14
CA ARG A 99 2.24 10.11 -5.40
C ARG A 99 2.89 8.75 -5.32
N PHE A 100 2.35 7.91 -4.45
CA PHE A 100 2.55 6.46 -4.46
C PHE A 100 1.19 5.80 -4.26
N THR A 101 1.10 4.48 -4.50
CA THR A 101 -0.16 3.75 -4.35
C THR A 101 -0.02 2.58 -3.39
N THR A 102 0.99 1.73 -3.58
CA THR A 102 1.05 0.48 -2.83
C THR A 102 1.63 0.71 -1.44
N SER A 103 0.77 0.68 -0.41
CA SER A 103 1.19 0.77 0.99
C SER A 103 0.76 -0.45 1.80
N HIS A 104 1.45 -0.69 2.91
CA HIS A 104 1.05 -1.65 3.93
C HIS A 104 0.85 -0.91 5.27
N PRO A 105 -0.29 -1.03 5.96
CA PRO A 105 -0.58 -0.25 7.17
C PRO A 105 0.48 -0.36 8.26
N ARG A 106 1.05 -1.57 8.46
CA ARG A 106 2.19 -1.81 9.35
C ARG A 106 3.38 -0.87 9.16
N ASP A 107 3.67 -0.48 7.91
CA ASP A 107 4.86 0.30 7.56
C ASP A 107 4.57 1.79 7.38
N PHE A 108 3.35 2.23 7.66
CA PHE A 108 2.99 3.65 7.62
C PHE A 108 3.31 4.27 8.98
N ASP A 109 4.47 4.93 9.08
CA ASP A 109 4.98 5.50 10.33
C ASP A 109 4.64 6.99 10.48
N ASP A 110 4.85 7.50 11.69
CA ASP A 110 4.51 8.89 12.05
C ASP A 110 5.35 9.91 11.24
N HIS A 111 6.59 9.57 10.89
CA HIS A 111 7.45 10.44 10.09
C HIS A 111 6.93 10.60 8.65
N LEU A 112 6.45 9.51 8.03
CA LEU A 112 5.81 9.59 6.72
C LEU A 112 4.54 10.47 6.77
N ILE A 113 3.71 10.34 7.82
CA ILE A 113 2.53 11.19 8.02
C ILE A 113 2.93 12.66 8.09
N GLU A 114 3.92 13.00 8.93
CA GLU A 114 4.42 14.37 9.09
C GLU A 114 4.87 14.97 7.75
N VAL A 115 5.64 14.20 6.95
CA VAL A 115 6.13 14.67 5.66
C VAL A 115 5.00 14.88 4.65
N LEU A 116 4.05 13.96 4.57
CA LEU A 116 2.90 14.11 3.67
C LEU A 116 2.01 15.29 4.06
N ALA A 117 1.87 15.57 5.36
CA ALA A 117 1.14 16.72 5.87
C ALA A 117 1.76 18.08 5.50
N LYS A 118 3.05 18.13 5.15
CA LYS A 118 3.69 19.35 4.60
C LYS A 118 3.11 19.76 3.24
N GLY A 119 2.44 18.85 2.54
CA GLY A 119 1.77 19.11 1.26
C GLY A 119 2.71 19.60 0.15
N GLY A 120 2.23 20.53 -0.67
CA GLY A 120 2.94 21.05 -1.85
C GLY A 120 2.66 20.19 -3.08
N ASN A 121 3.68 19.52 -3.60
CA ASN A 121 3.52 18.60 -4.72
C ASN A 121 3.18 17.15 -4.30
N LEU A 122 3.17 16.85 -3.00
CA LEU A 122 2.80 15.53 -2.49
C LEU A 122 1.27 15.41 -2.49
N LEU A 123 0.73 14.41 -3.18
CA LEU A 123 -0.72 14.20 -3.22
C LEU A 123 -1.24 13.71 -1.87
N ASP A 124 -2.41 14.19 -1.51
CA ASP A 124 -3.19 13.84 -0.32
C ASP A 124 -3.97 12.53 -0.46
N HIS A 125 -3.82 11.81 -1.58
CA HIS A 125 -4.43 10.51 -1.79
C HIS A 125 -3.55 9.37 -1.22
N ILE A 126 -4.07 8.69 -0.20
CA ILE A 126 -3.43 7.55 0.46
C ILE A 126 -4.28 6.30 0.23
N HIS A 127 -3.70 5.35 -0.52
CA HIS A 127 -4.29 4.02 -0.65
C HIS A 127 -3.72 3.12 0.45
N LEU A 128 -4.57 2.70 1.39
CA LEU A 128 -4.24 2.00 2.62
C LEU A 128 -5.04 0.68 2.73
N PRO A 129 -4.55 -0.43 2.15
CA PRO A 129 -5.29 -1.69 2.10
C PRO A 129 -5.46 -2.36 3.48
N VAL A 130 -6.69 -2.38 4.01
CA VAL A 130 -6.99 -3.04 5.29
C VAL A 130 -7.16 -4.55 5.11
N GLN A 131 -7.74 -4.97 4.00
CA GLN A 131 -8.09 -6.34 3.59
C GLN A 131 -9.25 -6.97 4.36
N SER A 132 -9.35 -6.75 5.67
CA SER A 132 -10.51 -7.13 6.49
C SER A 132 -10.61 -6.21 7.71
N GLY A 133 -11.81 -5.89 8.16
CA GLY A 133 -12.00 -5.14 9.41
C GLY A 133 -12.07 -6.00 10.66
N SER A 134 -11.93 -7.33 10.54
CA SER A 134 -11.88 -8.23 11.68
C SER A 134 -10.45 -8.54 12.11
N SER A 135 -10.11 -8.25 13.37
CA SER A 135 -8.80 -8.58 13.96
C SER A 135 -8.48 -10.08 13.87
N SER A 136 -9.51 -10.93 13.96
CA SER A 136 -9.36 -12.38 13.87
C SER A 136 -9.00 -12.84 12.43
N VAL A 137 -9.67 -12.28 11.42
CA VAL A 137 -9.36 -12.53 10.00
C VAL A 137 -8.01 -11.92 9.62
N LEU A 138 -7.70 -10.71 10.06
CA LEU A 138 -6.39 -10.06 9.89
C LEU A 138 -5.25 -10.94 10.41
N LYS A 139 -5.44 -11.59 11.57
CA LYS A 139 -4.49 -12.57 12.11
C LYS A 139 -4.32 -13.79 11.21
N LEU A 140 -5.41 -14.35 10.67
CA LEU A 140 -5.35 -15.46 9.68
C LEU A 140 -4.69 -15.04 8.36
N MET A 141 -4.85 -13.77 7.98
CA MET A 141 -4.17 -13.13 6.85
C MET A 141 -2.66 -12.89 7.10
N ALA A 142 -2.17 -13.17 8.31
CA ALA A 142 -0.84 -12.84 8.80
C ALA A 142 -0.50 -11.33 8.77
N ARG A 143 -1.52 -10.47 8.88
CA ARG A 143 -1.32 -9.04 9.15
C ARG A 143 -0.77 -8.89 10.57
N LYS A 144 0.26 -8.06 10.72
CA LYS A 144 0.93 -7.79 12.01
C LYS A 144 0.36 -6.56 12.71
N TYR A 145 -0.94 -6.34 12.53
CA TYR A 145 -1.76 -5.30 13.13
C TYR A 145 -3.19 -5.84 13.27
N ASP A 146 -3.94 -5.25 14.18
CA ASP A 146 -5.37 -5.51 14.42
C ASP A 146 -6.20 -4.29 13.98
N ARG A 147 -7.52 -4.38 14.16
CA ARG A 147 -8.48 -3.33 13.84
C ARG A 147 -8.14 -2.03 14.57
N GLU A 148 -7.89 -2.11 15.86
CA GLU A 148 -7.68 -0.97 16.75
C GLU A 148 -6.46 -0.17 16.31
N ARG A 149 -5.36 -0.85 16.01
CA ARG A 149 -4.15 -0.20 15.48
C ARG A 149 -4.38 0.40 14.10
N TYR A 150 -5.20 -0.21 13.26
CA TYR A 150 -5.55 0.35 11.96
C TYR A 150 -6.36 1.65 12.11
N LEU A 151 -7.35 1.67 13.00
CA LEU A 151 -8.16 2.86 13.29
C LEU A 151 -7.32 3.98 13.91
N ASP A 152 -6.38 3.67 14.80
CA ASP A 152 -5.45 4.68 15.33
C ASP A 152 -4.58 5.30 14.22
N LEU A 153 -4.08 4.48 13.29
CA LEU A 153 -3.35 4.99 12.13
C LEU A 153 -4.22 5.91 11.27
N VAL A 154 -5.46 5.52 10.96
CA VAL A 154 -6.41 6.35 10.21
C VAL A 154 -6.65 7.68 10.93
N ARG A 155 -6.87 7.64 12.26
CA ARG A 155 -7.06 8.84 13.09
C ARG A 155 -5.87 9.78 12.96
N LYS A 156 -4.64 9.28 13.14
CA LYS A 156 -3.41 10.08 13.00
C LYS A 156 -3.30 10.73 11.62
N ILE A 157 -3.61 9.99 10.56
CA ILE A 157 -3.60 10.51 9.19
C ILE A 157 -4.64 11.63 9.04
N LYS A 158 -5.90 11.40 9.44
CA LYS A 158 -6.96 12.42 9.34
C LYS A 158 -6.68 13.67 10.19
N GLU A 159 -6.05 13.52 11.34
CA GLU A 159 -5.63 14.65 12.19
C GLU A 159 -4.53 15.49 11.54
N ALA A 160 -3.51 14.85 10.96
CA ALA A 160 -2.40 15.54 10.31
C ALA A 160 -2.78 16.07 8.92
N MET A 161 -3.69 15.39 8.22
CA MET A 161 -4.11 15.67 6.84
C MET A 161 -5.65 15.63 6.75
N PRO A 162 -6.36 16.68 7.19
CA PRO A 162 -7.84 16.69 7.24
C PRO A 162 -8.54 16.46 5.90
N ASN A 163 -7.87 16.77 4.78
CA ASN A 163 -8.37 16.58 3.43
C ASN A 163 -7.83 15.31 2.75
N ALA A 164 -7.15 14.42 3.49
CA ALA A 164 -6.59 13.21 2.92
C ALA A 164 -7.68 12.33 2.32
N SER A 165 -7.50 11.95 1.05
CA SER A 165 -8.37 10.96 0.42
C SER A 165 -7.88 9.56 0.77
N LEU A 166 -8.73 8.77 1.40
CA LEU A 166 -8.40 7.42 1.84
C LEU A 166 -9.11 6.39 0.96
N THR A 167 -8.33 5.53 0.33
CA THR A 167 -8.85 4.38 -0.42
C THR A 167 -8.30 3.07 0.13
N THR A 168 -8.99 1.95 -0.10
CA THR A 168 -8.58 0.66 0.48
C THR A 168 -8.88 -0.52 -0.43
N ASP A 169 -8.29 -1.67 -0.12
CA ASP A 169 -8.68 -2.97 -0.67
C ASP A 169 -9.26 -3.84 0.45
N ILE A 170 -10.31 -4.59 0.12
CA ILE A 170 -10.97 -5.55 1.01
C ILE A 170 -11.05 -6.90 0.30
N ILE A 171 -10.68 -7.98 1.00
CA ILE A 171 -10.85 -9.36 0.55
C ILE A 171 -12.03 -9.96 1.33
N VAL A 172 -13.10 -10.30 0.62
CA VAL A 172 -14.28 -10.95 1.18
C VAL A 172 -14.30 -12.44 0.87
N GLY A 173 -14.95 -13.22 1.72
CA GLY A 173 -15.00 -14.67 1.63
C GLY A 173 -13.65 -15.33 1.87
N PHE A 174 -12.83 -14.76 2.76
CA PHE A 174 -11.58 -15.39 3.18
C PHE A 174 -11.86 -16.78 3.81
N PRO A 175 -10.94 -17.78 3.74
CA PRO A 175 -11.23 -19.10 4.25
C PRO A 175 -11.66 -19.09 5.72
N ASN A 176 -12.89 -19.58 5.96
CA ASN A 176 -13.57 -19.61 7.27
C ASN A 176 -14.01 -18.24 7.82
N GLU A 177 -14.16 -17.22 6.98
CA GLU A 177 -14.80 -15.97 7.37
C GLU A 177 -16.28 -16.21 7.74
N THR A 178 -16.68 -15.72 8.91
CA THR A 178 -18.08 -15.76 9.38
C THR A 178 -18.82 -14.47 9.05
N ASP A 179 -20.16 -14.50 9.15
CA ASP A 179 -21.00 -13.33 8.91
C ASP A 179 -20.68 -12.20 9.91
N GLU A 180 -20.37 -12.52 11.17
CA GLU A 180 -19.98 -11.53 12.17
C GLU A 180 -18.66 -10.84 11.82
N GLN A 181 -17.67 -11.60 11.33
CA GLN A 181 -16.37 -11.05 10.90
C GLN A 181 -16.51 -10.18 9.64
N PHE A 182 -17.46 -10.51 8.77
CA PHE A 182 -17.81 -9.67 7.64
C PHE A 182 -18.49 -8.37 8.10
N GLU A 183 -19.42 -8.43 9.06
CA GLU A 183 -20.03 -7.21 9.62
C GLU A 183 -19.00 -6.32 10.33
N GLU A 184 -17.99 -6.89 10.99
CA GLU A 184 -16.83 -6.11 11.48
C GLU A 184 -16.15 -5.34 10.34
N THR A 185 -15.99 -5.96 9.16
CA THR A 185 -15.43 -5.30 7.97
C THR A 185 -16.31 -4.14 7.49
N LEU A 186 -17.62 -4.34 7.41
CA LEU A 186 -18.57 -3.28 7.04
C LEU A 186 -18.59 -2.14 8.06
N SER A 187 -18.55 -2.46 9.35
CA SER A 187 -18.44 -1.48 10.44
C SER A 187 -17.17 -0.63 10.29
N LEU A 188 -16.02 -1.25 9.98
CA LEU A 188 -14.77 -0.51 9.77
C LEU A 188 -14.88 0.43 8.57
N TYR A 189 -15.44 -0.07 7.46
CA TYR A 189 -15.64 0.73 6.26
C TYR A 189 -16.48 1.98 6.53
N ARG A 190 -17.58 1.82 7.29
CA ARG A 190 -18.45 2.92 7.71
C ARG A 190 -17.76 3.89 8.67
N GLU A 191 -16.97 3.39 9.61
CA GLU A 191 -16.25 4.19 10.61
C GLU A 191 -15.13 5.03 9.98
N VAL A 192 -14.41 4.46 9.00
CA VAL A 192 -13.31 5.15 8.32
C VAL A 192 -13.81 6.11 7.24
N GLU A 193 -14.98 5.87 6.66
CA GLU A 193 -15.53 6.68 5.55
C GLU A 193 -14.53 6.80 4.39
N PHE A 194 -14.09 5.65 3.85
CA PHE A 194 -13.20 5.65 2.69
C PHE A 194 -13.88 6.29 1.47
N ASP A 195 -13.12 7.05 0.67
CA ASP A 195 -13.60 7.60 -0.59
C ASP A 195 -13.84 6.50 -1.64
N ALA A 196 -13.07 5.42 -1.55
CA ALA A 196 -13.25 4.23 -2.38
C ALA A 196 -12.71 2.97 -1.68
N ALA A 197 -13.42 1.85 -1.86
CA ALA A 197 -12.90 0.52 -1.56
C ALA A 197 -12.97 -0.37 -2.79
N TYR A 198 -11.88 -1.08 -3.05
CA TYR A 198 -11.86 -2.17 -4.02
C TYR A 198 -12.13 -3.47 -3.29
N THR A 199 -13.26 -4.10 -3.57
CA THR A 199 -13.64 -5.38 -2.97
C THR A 199 -13.29 -6.53 -3.91
N PHE A 200 -12.67 -7.56 -3.36
CA PHE A 200 -12.26 -8.75 -4.10
C PHE A 200 -12.75 -10.00 -3.39
N ILE A 201 -13.35 -10.91 -4.13
CA ILE A 201 -13.58 -12.27 -3.63
C ILE A 201 -12.22 -12.94 -3.44
N TYR A 202 -12.00 -13.54 -2.28
CA TYR A 202 -10.81 -14.35 -2.04
C TYR A 202 -10.61 -15.38 -3.16
N SER A 203 -9.45 -15.29 -3.80
CA SER A 203 -9.03 -16.18 -4.87
C SER A 203 -7.76 -16.93 -4.43
N PRO A 204 -7.82 -18.25 -4.25
CA PRO A 204 -6.66 -19.01 -3.81
C PRO A 204 -5.55 -18.92 -4.85
N ARG A 205 -4.33 -18.60 -4.38
CA ARG A 205 -3.13 -18.57 -5.21
C ARG A 205 -2.28 -19.78 -4.86
N GLU A 206 -1.94 -20.60 -5.85
CA GLU A 206 -1.09 -21.77 -5.67
C GLU A 206 0.22 -21.38 -4.95
N GLY A 207 0.64 -22.20 -3.97
CA GLY A 207 1.85 -21.97 -3.17
C GLY A 207 1.66 -21.07 -1.95
N THR A 208 0.54 -20.36 -1.81
CA THR A 208 0.26 -19.50 -0.65
C THR A 208 -0.30 -20.29 0.55
N PRO A 209 -0.04 -19.87 1.81
CA PRO A 209 -0.60 -20.54 2.98
C PRO A 209 -2.13 -20.60 3.01
N ALA A 210 -2.81 -19.52 2.59
CA ALA A 210 -4.27 -19.47 2.56
C ALA A 210 -4.87 -20.46 1.55
N ALA A 211 -4.17 -20.78 0.45
CA ALA A 211 -4.63 -21.77 -0.51
C ALA A 211 -4.67 -23.20 0.06
N LYS A 212 -3.96 -23.46 1.18
CA LYS A 212 -3.98 -24.75 1.90
C LYS A 212 -5.01 -24.78 3.03
N MET A 213 -5.64 -23.65 3.35
CA MET A 213 -6.68 -23.59 4.37
C MET A 213 -7.94 -24.28 3.86
N LYS A 214 -8.63 -25.00 4.76
CA LYS A 214 -9.99 -25.47 4.46
C LYS A 214 -10.89 -24.26 4.30
N ASP A 215 -11.54 -24.14 3.16
CA ASP A 215 -12.47 -23.05 2.87
C ASP A 215 -13.91 -23.56 2.96
N ASN A 216 -14.61 -23.13 4.01
CA ASN A 216 -16.00 -23.51 4.25
C ASN A 216 -17.00 -22.45 3.75
N VAL A 217 -16.55 -21.37 3.11
CA VAL A 217 -17.43 -20.28 2.65
C VAL A 217 -17.92 -20.57 1.22
N PRO A 218 -19.23 -20.83 1.01
CA PRO A 218 -19.74 -21.16 -0.32
C PRO A 218 -19.56 -19.97 -1.29
N MET A 219 -19.22 -20.27 -2.55
CA MET A 219 -19.03 -19.24 -3.58
C MET A 219 -20.24 -18.28 -3.75
N ARG A 220 -21.46 -18.78 -3.52
CA ARG A 220 -22.67 -17.95 -3.52
C ARG A 220 -22.62 -16.87 -2.44
N VAL A 221 -22.18 -17.22 -1.23
CA VAL A 221 -22.02 -16.27 -0.12
C VAL A 221 -20.99 -15.22 -0.50
N LYS A 222 -19.81 -15.65 -0.99
CA LYS A 222 -18.73 -14.74 -1.42
C LYS A 222 -19.18 -13.71 -2.46
N LYS A 223 -19.97 -14.16 -3.44
CA LYS A 223 -20.52 -13.27 -4.47
C LYS A 223 -21.50 -12.25 -3.89
N ASN A 224 -22.40 -12.70 -3.00
CA ASN A 224 -23.36 -11.82 -2.35
C ASN A 224 -22.68 -10.73 -1.53
N VAL A 225 -21.68 -11.08 -0.71
CA VAL A 225 -20.97 -10.11 0.14
C VAL A 225 -20.07 -9.16 -0.65
N CYS A 226 -19.53 -9.59 -1.79
CA CYS A 226 -18.70 -8.72 -2.64
C CYS A 226 -19.52 -7.68 -3.41
N SER A 227 -20.79 -7.99 -3.68
CA SER A 227 -21.73 -7.08 -4.36
C SER A 227 -22.50 -6.15 -3.44
N ALA A 228 -22.35 -6.33 -2.12
CA ALA A 228 -22.95 -5.48 -1.09
C ALA A 228 -22.09 -4.24 -0.83
#